data_AF-A0A3M1TBK6-F1
#
_entry.id   AF-A0A3M1TBK6-F1
#
_cell.length_a   1.000
_cell.length_b   1.000
_cell.length_c   1.000
_cell.angle_alpha   90.00
_cell.angle_beta   90.00
_cell.angle_gamma   90.00
#
_symmetry.space_group_name_H-M   'P 1'
#
loop_
_entity.id
_entity.type
_entity.pdbx_description
1 polymer ?
#
loop_
_entity_poly.entity_id
_entity_poly.type
_entity_poly.pdbx_seq_one_letter_code
_entity_poly.pdbx_strand_id
1 'polypeptide(L)'
;MALAVSPGAEAPNQGKGAELGSGLLHGGSETARAGPAGDRRVVPRFGKSKGTRSPRHHQREDAGLWFFSPRDGALTDRGAAPMIPWERRLAELAVLLGAGMSNGHQRLQAIGKALKAEESRFIGYAEIERKSKALGFGMSVRTLRFYVDEGILPPPKKVGKTPVYEEDWILNVLLAIHLMKTRLNRSLTEIRAILAQLQESPEALTDKLSVLYEEYAKGGQLKPVERAGLIDAFFDLLTGRLGVARQPSEVRLAELVDCIAEHGRWEGEEWVAPDPEWILASQGIEPRSDSGEVEAVPGEEGQREAAPSASPPESEHQPLPPLAPAPEGAITAAVARSLEATFLRRFQGNFERLGRVHCPLDGKGYKAGPRERTFHKRDRSGEVLERMKRLRLYDRALLDAIPLGGGCEYRVYQRGLFGRGDLKVVVTALALSPIDAFLEQRWTTEPLGRLDLRRALEELGEPDEGVFQYVGLFSTVGWSRAAREEVPSRRNQLVCLVESGEGTAWRRTFCLDPRWGGVERVFDPESDQEKVERARDYMEEHLKPKGEFLIIRNLSEDLDVPPAVVETAIEELLAGDPELSIVESSGRQIIKRSRL
;
A
#
# COMPACT_ATOMS: atom_id res chain seq x y z
N MET A 1 25.12 37.84 62.30
CA MET A 1 25.53 39.26 62.21
C MET A 1 26.79 39.35 61.37
N ALA A 2 27.01 40.47 60.68
CA ALA A 2 27.92 40.58 59.53
C ALA A 2 29.40 40.82 59.89
N LEU A 3 30.31 40.48 58.95
CA LEU A 3 31.26 41.39 58.26
C LEU A 3 32.17 40.57 57.30
N ALA A 4 32.13 40.87 55.99
CA ALA A 4 33.20 41.51 55.19
C ALA A 4 34.47 40.63 54.98
N VAL A 5 34.74 40.03 53.81
CA VAL A 5 35.05 40.59 52.47
C VAL A 5 36.37 41.38 52.41
N SER A 6 37.40 40.80 51.79
CA SER A 6 38.34 41.49 50.88
C SER A 6 39.14 40.49 50.02
N PRO A 7 39.71 40.90 48.86
CA PRO A 7 40.01 39.99 47.76
C PRO A 7 41.52 39.74 47.53
N GLY A 8 41.83 38.78 46.66
CA GLY A 8 43.17 38.59 46.08
C GLY A 8 43.06 37.92 44.72
N ALA A 9 43.43 38.65 43.66
CA ALA A 9 43.53 38.12 42.30
C ALA A 9 45.00 38.08 41.89
N GLU A 10 45.51 36.92 41.49
CA GLU A 10 46.76 36.85 40.73
C GLU A 10 46.87 35.52 39.95
N ALA A 11 47.09 35.68 38.65
CA ALA A 11 47.63 34.70 37.71
C ALA A 11 48.67 35.47 36.87
N PRO A 12 49.63 34.82 36.17
CA PRO A 12 49.68 33.42 35.78
C PRO A 12 51.04 32.72 36.08
N ASN A 13 51.15 31.43 35.78
CA ASN A 13 52.45 30.85 35.46
C ASN A 13 52.35 29.75 34.40
N GLN A 14 53.11 29.89 33.31
CA GLN A 14 53.20 28.90 32.23
C GLN A 14 54.37 27.95 32.48
N GLY A 15 54.08 26.73 32.92
CA GLY A 15 55.09 25.67 33.08
C GLY A 15 55.27 24.84 31.82
N LYS A 16 56.43 24.96 31.15
CA LYS A 16 56.87 23.97 30.15
C LYS A 16 57.43 22.72 30.84
N GLY A 17 56.96 21.54 30.45
CA GLY A 17 57.66 20.26 30.61
C GLY A 17 57.47 19.47 29.31
N ALA A 18 58.51 19.11 28.54
CA ALA A 18 59.64 18.23 28.85
C ALA A 18 59.27 16.75 28.69
N GLU A 19 59.15 16.29 27.44
CA GLU A 19 59.09 14.87 27.10
C GLU A 19 60.50 14.26 27.00
N LEU A 20 60.79 13.35 27.92
CA LEU A 20 61.69 12.21 27.75
C LEU A 20 60.77 10.97 27.80
N GLY A 21 60.95 9.88 27.05
CA GLY A 21 62.05 9.49 26.17
C GLY A 21 62.26 7.97 26.26
N SER A 22 61.86 7.22 25.23
CA SER A 22 62.15 5.79 25.00
C SER A 22 61.51 5.38 23.65
N GLY A 23 62.03 4.43 22.85
CA GLY A 23 63.31 3.72 22.85
C GLY A 23 63.43 2.90 21.54
N LEU A 24 64.62 2.82 20.92
CA LEU A 24 64.85 2.12 19.63
C LEU A 24 65.10 0.60 19.78
N LEU A 25 65.16 -0.06 18.59
CA LEU A 25 65.76 -1.36 18.22
C LEU A 25 64.80 -2.57 18.38
N HIS A 26 64.67 -3.52 17.44
CA HIS A 26 65.22 -3.76 16.08
C HIS A 26 64.06 -4.25 15.15
N GLY A 27 64.17 -4.48 13.83
CA GLY A 27 65.29 -4.60 12.88
C GLY A 27 65.21 -5.97 12.16
N GLY A 28 65.07 -5.99 10.82
CA GLY A 28 64.93 -7.24 10.06
C GLY A 28 64.57 -7.03 8.59
N SER A 29 65.57 -7.05 7.71
CA SER A 29 65.46 -6.90 6.25
C SER A 29 66.00 -8.13 5.53
N GLU A 30 65.39 -8.53 4.41
CA GLU A 30 66.02 -9.22 3.24
C GLU A 30 64.92 -9.39 2.16
N THR A 31 64.86 -8.56 1.12
CA THR A 31 65.53 -8.66 -0.20
C THR A 31 65.12 -9.82 -1.13
N ALA A 32 64.46 -9.40 -2.23
CA ALA A 32 64.64 -9.86 -3.62
C ALA A 32 64.31 -11.31 -4.04
N ARG A 33 63.39 -11.41 -5.03
CA ARG A 33 63.64 -12.14 -6.29
C ARG A 33 62.76 -11.61 -7.42
N ALA A 34 63.25 -11.73 -8.66
CA ALA A 34 62.66 -11.10 -9.84
C ALA A 34 62.28 -12.12 -10.93
N GLY A 35 61.12 -11.92 -11.56
CA GLY A 35 60.73 -12.44 -12.88
C GLY A 35 60.46 -13.95 -13.00
N PRO A 36 60.04 -14.44 -14.20
CA PRO A 36 59.87 -13.70 -15.45
C PRO A 36 58.47 -13.81 -16.11
N ALA A 37 58.38 -13.34 -17.35
CA ALA A 37 57.16 -13.14 -18.15
C ALA A 37 56.51 -14.41 -18.77
N GLY A 38 55.27 -14.25 -19.24
CA GLY A 38 54.44 -15.22 -19.96
C GLY A 38 52.99 -15.15 -19.45
N ASP A 39 51.93 -15.16 -20.26
CA ASP A 39 51.83 -15.34 -21.71
C ASP A 39 50.55 -14.68 -22.27
N ARG A 40 50.51 -14.40 -23.58
CA ARG A 40 49.36 -13.76 -24.26
C ARG A 40 48.20 -14.75 -24.44
N ARG A 41 47.01 -14.42 -23.94
CA ARG A 41 45.76 -15.09 -24.38
C ARG A 41 44.73 -14.12 -24.95
N VAL A 42 44.83 -14.00 -26.27
CA VAL A 42 43.77 -13.89 -27.29
C VAL A 42 42.35 -13.64 -26.75
N VAL A 43 41.80 -12.48 -27.13
CA VAL A 43 40.38 -12.14 -27.04
C VAL A 43 39.57 -12.95 -28.09
N PRO A 44 38.55 -13.74 -27.71
CA PRO A 44 37.59 -14.26 -28.66
C PRO A 44 36.55 -13.18 -29.00
N ARG A 45 36.65 -12.60 -30.20
CA ARG A 45 35.54 -11.87 -30.82
C ARG A 45 34.38 -12.84 -31.07
N PHE A 46 33.35 -12.83 -30.24
CA PHE A 46 32.11 -13.52 -30.59
C PHE A 46 31.32 -12.69 -31.61
N GLY A 47 31.02 -13.34 -32.75
CA GLY A 47 30.41 -12.70 -33.91
C GLY A 47 28.91 -12.47 -33.76
N LYS A 48 28.39 -11.49 -34.50
CA LYS A 48 26.96 -11.27 -34.69
C LYS A 48 26.36 -12.46 -35.45
N SER A 49 25.55 -13.29 -34.79
CA SER A 49 24.70 -14.25 -35.48
C SER A 49 23.49 -13.54 -36.11
N LYS A 50 23.26 -13.81 -37.40
CA LYS A 50 22.02 -13.47 -38.13
C LYS A 50 21.28 -14.76 -38.43
N GLY A 51 19.95 -14.72 -38.39
CA GLY A 51 19.08 -15.88 -38.63
C GLY A 51 18.82 -16.68 -37.35
N THR A 52 17.66 -17.28 -37.17
CA THR A 52 16.69 -17.74 -38.18
C THR A 52 15.25 -17.28 -37.91
N ARG A 53 14.44 -17.16 -38.98
CA ARG A 53 12.98 -17.06 -38.87
C ARG A 53 12.40 -18.47 -38.76
N SER A 54 11.66 -18.77 -37.70
CA SER A 54 10.79 -19.96 -37.68
C SER A 54 9.50 -19.68 -38.49
N PRO A 55 9.02 -20.63 -39.31
CA PRO A 55 7.81 -20.45 -40.11
C PRO A 55 6.55 -20.57 -39.24
N ARG A 56 5.60 -19.64 -39.43
CA ARG A 56 4.24 -19.80 -38.91
C ARG A 56 3.49 -20.79 -39.82
N HIS A 57 3.08 -21.93 -39.26
CA HIS A 57 2.09 -22.76 -39.94
C HIS A 57 0.77 -22.01 -40.08
N HIS A 58 0.21 -22.02 -41.28
CA HIS A 58 -1.21 -21.77 -41.49
C HIS A 58 -1.96 -23.08 -41.25
N GLN A 59 -2.96 -23.05 -40.37
CA GLN A 59 -4.14 -23.89 -40.51
C GLN A 59 -5.32 -22.95 -40.74
N ARG A 60 -5.95 -23.13 -41.91
CA ARG A 60 -7.34 -22.75 -42.15
C ARG A 60 -8.17 -23.90 -41.63
N GLU A 61 -9.19 -23.62 -40.84
CA GLU A 61 -10.34 -24.52 -40.74
C GLU A 61 -11.62 -23.72 -40.95
N ASP A 62 -12.51 -24.36 -41.69
CA ASP A 62 -13.71 -23.81 -42.29
C ASP A 62 -14.78 -23.44 -41.25
N ALA A 63 -15.45 -22.31 -41.48
CA ALA A 63 -16.74 -22.00 -40.85
C ALA A 63 -17.81 -22.00 -41.95
N GLY A 64 -18.66 -23.03 -41.92
CA GLY A 64 -19.62 -23.32 -43.00
C GLY A 64 -20.74 -22.29 -43.15
N LEU A 65 -21.17 -22.09 -44.40
CA LEU A 65 -22.41 -21.39 -44.72
C LEU A 65 -23.61 -22.21 -44.25
N TRP A 66 -24.45 -21.61 -43.39
CA TRP A 66 -25.82 -22.09 -43.16
C TRP A 66 -26.81 -21.19 -43.89
N PHE A 67 -27.46 -21.75 -44.91
CA PHE A 67 -28.64 -21.17 -45.53
C PHE A 67 -29.84 -21.30 -44.58
N PHE A 68 -30.64 -20.24 -44.47
CA PHE A 68 -32.05 -20.35 -44.11
C PHE A 68 -32.88 -19.58 -45.13
N SER A 69 -33.84 -20.27 -45.73
CA SER A 69 -34.88 -19.71 -46.59
C SER A 69 -36.18 -19.58 -45.79
N PRO A 70 -37.06 -18.60 -46.06
CA PRO A 70 -38.13 -18.24 -45.15
C PRO A 70 -39.36 -19.14 -45.29
N ARG A 71 -40.17 -19.23 -44.22
CA ARG A 71 -41.58 -19.60 -44.30
C ARG A 71 -42.41 -18.91 -43.22
N ASP A 72 -43.67 -18.69 -43.57
CA ASP A 72 -44.62 -17.78 -42.92
C ASP A 72 -45.15 -18.27 -41.58
N GLY A 73 -45.60 -17.34 -40.71
CA GLY A 73 -46.20 -17.68 -39.42
C GLY A 73 -46.71 -16.51 -38.59
N ALA A 74 -47.92 -16.03 -38.91
CA ALA A 74 -48.88 -15.31 -38.05
C ALA A 74 -48.43 -14.06 -37.24
N LEU A 75 -49.05 -12.91 -37.56
CA LEU A 75 -49.14 -11.76 -36.64
C LEU A 75 -49.80 -12.16 -35.31
N THR A 76 -49.21 -11.74 -34.20
CA THR A 76 -49.96 -11.46 -32.96
C THR A 76 -49.55 -10.10 -32.43
N ASP A 77 -50.53 -9.39 -31.89
CA ASP A 77 -50.43 -7.99 -31.47
C ASP A 77 -49.43 -7.84 -30.32
N ARG A 78 -48.40 -7.03 -30.51
CA ARG A 78 -47.42 -6.67 -29.46
C ARG A 78 -47.24 -5.16 -29.48
N GLY A 79 -47.52 -4.52 -28.35
CA GLY A 79 -47.42 -3.09 -28.18
C GLY A 79 -46.04 -2.55 -28.56
N ALA A 80 -46.03 -1.31 -29.08
CA ALA A 80 -44.83 -0.66 -29.58
C ALA A 80 -43.72 -0.66 -28.52
N ALA A 81 -42.55 -1.21 -28.88
CA ALA A 81 -41.35 -1.10 -28.07
C ALA A 81 -40.97 0.39 -27.89
N PRO A 82 -40.45 0.80 -26.72
CA PRO A 82 -40.01 2.17 -26.52
C PRO A 82 -38.88 2.51 -27.50
N MET A 83 -39.09 3.57 -28.28
CA MET A 83 -38.13 4.08 -29.27
C MET A 83 -36.77 4.35 -28.62
N ILE A 84 -35.68 3.92 -29.26
CA ILE A 84 -34.33 4.09 -28.72
C ILE A 84 -33.96 5.59 -28.78
N PRO A 85 -33.27 6.19 -27.79
CA PRO A 85 -33.06 7.64 -27.74
C PRO A 85 -32.46 8.30 -29.01
N TRP A 86 -31.66 7.59 -29.80
CA TRP A 86 -31.13 8.10 -31.08
C TRP A 86 -32.19 8.13 -32.19
N GLU A 87 -33.13 7.18 -32.21
CA GLU A 87 -34.27 7.18 -33.15
C GLU A 87 -35.20 8.37 -32.87
N ARG A 88 -35.40 8.68 -31.58
CA ARG A 88 -36.15 9.86 -31.13
C ARG A 88 -35.46 11.16 -31.56
N ARG A 89 -34.13 11.27 -31.39
CA ARG A 89 -33.34 12.42 -31.87
C ARG A 89 -33.30 12.52 -33.41
N LEU A 90 -33.30 11.40 -34.15
CA LEU A 90 -33.43 11.43 -35.60
C LEU A 90 -34.82 11.88 -36.05
N ALA A 91 -35.88 11.51 -35.33
CA ALA A 91 -37.22 12.04 -35.57
C ALA A 91 -37.30 13.55 -35.28
N GLU A 92 -36.73 14.02 -34.17
CA GLU A 92 -36.62 15.46 -33.84
C GLU A 92 -35.81 16.24 -34.88
N LEU A 93 -34.67 15.71 -35.33
CA LEU A 93 -33.87 16.28 -36.42
C LEU A 93 -34.62 16.28 -37.76
N ALA A 94 -35.38 15.22 -38.06
CA ALA A 94 -36.21 15.17 -39.27
C ALA A 94 -37.36 16.20 -39.23
N VAL A 95 -37.95 16.44 -38.06
CA VAL A 95 -38.96 17.50 -37.85
C VAL A 95 -38.34 18.88 -38.00
N LEU A 96 -37.19 19.14 -37.36
CA LEU A 96 -36.44 20.40 -37.49
C LEU A 96 -35.99 20.69 -38.94
N LEU A 97 -35.51 19.67 -39.66
CA LEU A 97 -35.12 19.79 -41.08
C LEU A 97 -36.33 19.83 -42.03
N GLY A 98 -37.52 19.44 -41.56
CA GLY A 98 -38.80 19.52 -42.27
C GLY A 98 -39.23 20.96 -42.53
N ALA A 99 -38.98 21.87 -41.61
CA ALA A 99 -39.35 23.28 -41.68
C ALA A 99 -38.37 24.12 -42.54
N GLY A 100 -38.67 24.26 -43.83
CA GLY A 100 -38.15 25.38 -44.65
C GLY A 100 -36.96 25.12 -45.60
N MET A 101 -36.32 23.95 -45.57
CA MET A 101 -35.24 23.64 -46.53
C MET A 101 -35.78 23.06 -47.84
N SER A 102 -35.91 23.90 -48.88
CA SER A 102 -36.47 23.52 -50.19
C SER A 102 -35.54 22.70 -51.10
N ASN A 103 -34.26 22.57 -50.76
CA ASN A 103 -33.27 21.91 -51.62
C ASN A 103 -32.77 20.59 -51.00
N GLY A 104 -33.16 19.46 -51.59
CA GLY A 104 -32.87 18.11 -51.07
C GLY A 104 -31.37 17.81 -50.91
N HIS A 105 -30.50 18.42 -51.72
CA HIS A 105 -29.06 18.26 -51.60
C HIS A 105 -28.52 18.90 -50.30
N GLN A 106 -29.05 20.05 -49.89
CA GLN A 106 -28.66 20.70 -48.64
C GLN A 106 -29.14 19.91 -47.42
N ARG A 107 -30.33 19.28 -47.48
CA ARG A 107 -30.80 18.36 -46.45
C ARG A 107 -29.88 17.15 -46.30
N LEU A 108 -29.48 16.50 -47.40
CA LEU A 108 -28.55 15.38 -47.36
C LEU A 108 -27.16 15.77 -46.84
N GLN A 109 -26.64 16.95 -47.19
CA GLN A 109 -25.40 17.47 -46.62
C GLN A 109 -25.52 17.78 -45.11
N ALA A 110 -26.64 18.34 -44.66
CA ALA A 110 -26.90 18.62 -43.25
C ALA A 110 -26.99 17.33 -42.42
N ILE A 111 -27.74 16.33 -42.92
CA ILE A 111 -27.83 14.99 -42.31
C ILE A 111 -26.45 14.32 -42.28
N GLY A 112 -25.70 14.33 -43.40
CA GLY A 112 -24.35 13.78 -43.45
C GLY A 112 -23.36 14.48 -42.51
N LYS A 113 -23.50 15.80 -42.30
CA LYS A 113 -22.71 16.56 -41.33
C LYS A 113 -23.10 16.25 -39.88
N ALA A 114 -24.39 16.07 -39.59
CA ALA A 114 -24.89 15.66 -38.28
C ALA A 114 -24.42 14.24 -37.93
N LEU A 115 -24.63 13.27 -38.83
CA LEU A 115 -24.15 11.90 -38.67
C LEU A 115 -22.64 11.82 -38.49
N LYS A 116 -21.86 12.61 -39.26
CA LYS A 116 -20.39 12.66 -39.11
C LYS A 116 -19.95 13.30 -37.79
N ALA A 117 -20.72 14.25 -37.24
CA ALA A 117 -20.48 14.79 -35.91
C ALA A 117 -20.85 13.78 -34.81
N GLU A 118 -21.90 12.99 -35.01
CA GLU A 118 -22.33 11.93 -34.10
C GLU A 118 -21.35 10.73 -34.10
N GLU A 119 -20.89 10.28 -35.27
CA GLU A 119 -19.78 9.32 -35.42
C GLU A 119 -18.51 9.81 -34.71
N SER A 120 -18.22 11.11 -34.74
CA SER A 120 -17.03 11.68 -34.09
C SER A 120 -17.06 11.65 -32.56
N ARG A 121 -18.22 11.38 -31.94
CA ARG A 121 -18.33 11.12 -30.49
C ARG A 121 -17.84 9.73 -30.09
N PHE A 122 -17.76 8.80 -31.06
CA PHE A 122 -17.40 7.41 -30.79
C PHE A 122 -15.91 7.17 -31.02
N ILE A 123 -15.18 6.87 -29.94
CA ILE A 123 -13.74 6.59 -29.98
C ILE A 123 -13.43 5.12 -29.75
N GLY A 124 -12.45 4.62 -30.51
CA GLY A 124 -11.93 3.25 -30.39
C GLY A 124 -10.81 3.14 -29.35
N TYR A 125 -10.48 1.91 -28.97
CA TYR A 125 -9.53 1.63 -27.86
C TYR A 125 -8.18 2.34 -27.95
N ALA A 126 -7.59 2.48 -29.14
CA ALA A 126 -6.30 3.17 -29.32
C ALA A 126 -6.39 4.69 -29.03
N GLU A 127 -7.54 5.30 -29.29
CA GLU A 127 -7.79 6.71 -29.00
C GLU A 127 -8.06 6.92 -27.51
N ILE A 128 -8.80 5.99 -26.88
CA ILE A 128 -9.02 5.96 -25.42
C ILE A 128 -7.69 5.83 -24.67
N GLU A 129 -6.78 4.96 -25.12
CA GLU A 129 -5.43 4.84 -24.54
C GLU A 129 -4.62 6.15 -24.68
N ARG A 130 -4.70 6.81 -25.85
CA ARG A 130 -4.05 8.10 -26.08
C ARG A 130 -4.61 9.19 -25.14
N LYS A 131 -5.92 9.34 -25.06
CA LYS A 131 -6.59 10.38 -24.25
C LYS A 131 -6.43 10.14 -22.75
N SER A 132 -6.63 8.92 -22.27
CA SER A 132 -6.39 8.56 -20.85
C SER A 132 -4.95 8.79 -20.40
N LYS A 133 -3.96 8.59 -21.30
CA LYS A 133 -2.55 8.91 -21.04
C LYS A 133 -2.30 10.42 -20.99
N ALA A 134 -2.96 11.22 -21.83
CA ALA A 134 -2.89 12.68 -21.75
C ALA A 134 -3.55 13.23 -20.47
N LEU A 135 -4.62 12.59 -19.99
CA LEU A 135 -5.28 12.87 -18.71
C LEU A 135 -4.54 12.32 -17.47
N GLY A 136 -3.37 11.70 -17.65
CA GLY A 136 -2.48 11.30 -16.55
C GLY A 136 -2.76 9.93 -15.91
N PHE A 137 -3.83 9.21 -16.29
CA PHE A 137 -4.16 7.89 -15.72
C PHE A 137 -3.82 6.68 -16.62
N GLY A 138 -3.54 6.89 -17.91
CA GLY A 138 -2.79 5.96 -18.77
C GLY A 138 -3.40 4.56 -18.94
N MET A 139 -4.63 4.46 -19.43
CA MET A 139 -5.34 3.17 -19.55
C MET A 139 -4.95 2.42 -20.83
N SER A 140 -4.32 1.26 -20.70
CA SER A 140 -3.89 0.49 -21.89
C SER A 140 -5.04 -0.22 -22.62
N VAL A 141 -4.90 -0.45 -23.92
CA VAL A 141 -5.87 -1.28 -24.69
C VAL A 141 -6.06 -2.68 -24.08
N ARG A 142 -5.03 -3.25 -23.46
CA ARG A 142 -5.13 -4.54 -22.76
C ARG A 142 -6.01 -4.43 -21.52
N THR A 143 -5.90 -3.34 -20.76
CA THR A 143 -6.71 -3.09 -19.58
C THR A 143 -8.18 -2.84 -19.95
N LEU A 144 -8.43 -2.12 -21.05
CA LEU A 144 -9.80 -1.91 -21.56
C LEU A 144 -10.49 -3.24 -21.90
N ARG A 145 -9.80 -4.16 -22.59
CA ARG A 145 -10.33 -5.49 -22.89
C ARG A 145 -10.63 -6.28 -21.61
N PHE A 146 -9.66 -6.35 -20.70
CA PHE A 146 -9.83 -7.00 -19.41
C PHE A 146 -11.03 -6.46 -18.63
N TYR A 147 -11.28 -5.14 -18.61
CA TYR A 147 -12.46 -4.60 -17.96
C TYR A 147 -13.79 -4.95 -18.64
N VAL A 148 -13.80 -5.20 -19.95
CA VAL A 148 -14.97 -5.75 -20.65
C VAL A 148 -15.14 -7.24 -20.32
N ASP A 149 -14.05 -8.00 -20.34
CA ASP A 149 -14.05 -9.45 -20.07
C ASP A 149 -14.50 -9.77 -18.63
N GLU A 150 -14.13 -8.93 -17.65
CA GLU A 150 -14.55 -9.02 -16.23
C GLU A 150 -15.95 -8.43 -15.94
N GLY A 151 -16.61 -7.87 -16.94
CA GLY A 151 -17.93 -7.21 -16.80
C GLY A 151 -17.91 -5.92 -15.99
N ILE A 152 -16.76 -5.24 -15.91
CA ILE A 152 -16.60 -3.91 -15.26
C ILE A 152 -17.05 -2.80 -16.22
N LEU A 153 -16.79 -2.98 -17.52
CA LEU A 153 -17.33 -2.15 -18.59
C LEU A 153 -18.38 -2.93 -19.39
N PRO A 154 -19.51 -2.31 -19.78
CA PRO A 154 -20.41 -2.90 -20.76
C PRO A 154 -19.71 -3.20 -22.09
N PRO A 155 -20.17 -4.20 -22.87
CA PRO A 155 -19.58 -4.52 -24.16
C PRO A 155 -19.62 -3.30 -25.11
N PRO A 156 -18.56 -3.04 -25.89
CA PRO A 156 -18.47 -1.89 -26.77
C PRO A 156 -19.48 -1.95 -27.91
N LYS A 157 -19.96 -0.78 -28.36
CA LYS A 157 -20.73 -0.67 -29.61
C LYS A 157 -19.80 -1.01 -30.77
N LYS A 158 -20.34 -1.61 -31.84
CA LYS A 158 -19.58 -1.94 -33.06
C LYS A 158 -19.92 -0.96 -34.16
N VAL A 159 -18.93 -0.16 -34.58
CA VAL A 159 -19.02 0.65 -35.80
C VAL A 159 -18.12 0.00 -36.85
N GLY A 160 -18.76 -0.68 -37.80
CA GLY A 160 -18.09 -1.61 -38.72
C GLY A 160 -17.41 -2.75 -37.96
N LYS A 161 -16.08 -2.84 -38.05
CA LYS A 161 -15.25 -3.84 -37.34
C LYS A 161 -14.59 -3.33 -36.07
N THR A 162 -14.75 -2.05 -35.75
CA THR A 162 -14.06 -1.39 -34.62
C THR A 162 -14.97 -1.35 -33.39
N PRO A 163 -14.51 -1.85 -32.22
CA PRO A 163 -15.20 -1.59 -30.96
C PRO A 163 -15.01 -0.12 -30.55
N VAL A 164 -16.11 0.56 -30.25
CA VAL A 164 -16.12 1.98 -29.87
C VAL A 164 -17.01 2.24 -28.66
N TYR A 165 -16.69 3.30 -27.94
CA TYR A 165 -17.50 3.89 -26.88
C TYR A 165 -17.71 5.37 -27.13
N GLU A 166 -18.75 5.96 -26.55
CA GLU A 166 -18.91 7.42 -26.50
C GLU A 166 -17.81 8.01 -25.62
N GLU A 167 -17.10 9.02 -26.13
CA GLU A 167 -15.86 9.56 -25.56
C GLU A 167 -16.00 10.03 -24.11
N ASP A 168 -16.95 10.92 -23.85
CA ASP A 168 -17.07 11.56 -22.54
C ASP A 168 -17.41 10.53 -21.46
N TRP A 169 -18.35 9.62 -21.76
CA TRP A 169 -18.71 8.52 -20.87
C TRP A 169 -17.51 7.60 -20.58
N ILE A 170 -16.79 7.12 -21.60
CA ILE A 170 -15.72 6.15 -21.35
C ILE A 170 -14.54 6.78 -20.60
N LEU A 171 -14.19 8.04 -20.90
CA LEU A 171 -13.10 8.70 -20.18
C LEU A 171 -13.47 8.97 -18.72
N ASN A 172 -14.72 9.36 -18.44
CA ASN A 172 -15.18 9.60 -17.08
C ASN A 172 -15.32 8.31 -16.26
N VAL A 173 -15.84 7.22 -16.85
CA VAL A 173 -15.88 5.91 -16.18
C VAL A 173 -14.48 5.37 -15.90
N LEU A 174 -13.53 5.50 -16.83
CA LEU A 174 -12.15 5.06 -16.62
C LEU A 174 -11.42 5.92 -15.58
N LEU A 175 -11.71 7.22 -15.50
CA LEU A 175 -11.22 8.09 -14.43
C LEU A 175 -11.79 7.66 -13.07
N ALA A 176 -13.08 7.38 -12.97
CA ALA A 176 -13.72 6.87 -11.76
C ALA A 176 -13.10 5.52 -11.31
N ILE A 177 -12.91 4.57 -12.24
CA ILE A 177 -12.20 3.30 -11.97
C ILE A 177 -10.77 3.56 -11.47
N HIS A 178 -10.04 4.49 -12.09
CA HIS A 178 -8.68 4.83 -11.67
C HIS A 178 -8.65 5.44 -10.26
N LEU A 179 -9.57 6.35 -9.92
CA LEU A 179 -9.67 6.95 -8.60
C LEU A 179 -10.03 5.91 -7.53
N MET A 180 -11.08 5.11 -7.76
CA MET A 180 -11.48 4.04 -6.85
C MET A 180 -10.35 3.04 -6.59
N LYS A 181 -9.58 2.68 -7.64
CA LYS A 181 -8.47 1.73 -7.52
C LYS A 181 -7.21 2.32 -6.87
N THR A 182 -6.84 3.57 -7.17
CA THR A 182 -5.54 4.14 -6.76
C THR A 182 -5.61 5.05 -5.53
N ARG A 183 -6.74 5.69 -5.27
CA ARG A 183 -6.97 6.56 -4.11
C ARG A 183 -7.72 5.84 -3.00
N LEU A 184 -8.80 5.15 -3.36
CA LEU A 184 -9.71 4.51 -2.40
C LEU A 184 -9.40 3.02 -2.17
N ASN A 185 -8.34 2.50 -2.80
CA ASN A 185 -7.86 1.11 -2.71
C ASN A 185 -8.95 0.02 -2.87
N ARG A 186 -10.02 0.31 -3.65
CA ARG A 186 -11.15 -0.60 -3.83
C ARG A 186 -10.80 -1.75 -4.77
N SER A 187 -11.34 -2.94 -4.50
CA SER A 187 -11.19 -4.11 -5.36
C SER A 187 -11.99 -3.98 -6.65
N LEU A 188 -11.62 -4.76 -7.68
CA LEU A 188 -12.34 -4.76 -8.97
C LEU A 188 -13.80 -5.23 -8.82
N THR A 189 -14.08 -6.13 -7.87
CA THR A 189 -15.43 -6.62 -7.56
C THR A 189 -16.30 -5.51 -6.98
N GLU A 190 -15.76 -4.70 -6.07
CA GLU A 190 -16.47 -3.54 -5.50
C GLU A 190 -16.66 -2.44 -6.54
N ILE A 191 -15.63 -2.15 -7.34
CA ILE A 191 -15.73 -1.21 -8.47
C ILE A 191 -16.84 -1.63 -9.44
N ARG A 192 -16.99 -2.94 -9.72
CA ARG A 192 -18.08 -3.46 -10.56
C ARG A 192 -19.45 -3.30 -9.90
N ALA A 193 -19.57 -3.56 -8.60
CA ALA A 193 -20.83 -3.39 -7.87
C ALA A 193 -21.26 -1.91 -7.85
N ILE A 194 -20.32 -1.00 -7.56
CA ILE A 194 -20.52 0.45 -7.62
C ILE A 194 -20.94 0.87 -9.03
N LEU A 195 -20.19 0.48 -10.08
CA LEU A 195 -20.54 0.84 -11.47
C LEU A 195 -21.89 0.25 -11.94
N ALA A 196 -22.31 -0.90 -11.41
CA ALA A 196 -23.62 -1.47 -11.69
C ALA A 196 -24.76 -0.68 -11.02
N GLN A 197 -24.53 -0.09 -9.84
CA GLN A 197 -25.46 0.84 -9.19
C GLN A 197 -25.43 2.23 -9.87
N LEU A 198 -24.28 2.66 -10.38
CA LEU A 198 -24.08 3.93 -11.11
C LEU A 198 -24.67 3.91 -12.55
N GLN A 199 -25.66 3.06 -12.88
CA GLN A 199 -26.32 3.05 -14.20
C GLN A 199 -27.28 4.24 -14.45
N GLU A 200 -27.06 5.36 -13.77
CA GLU A 200 -27.58 6.67 -14.19
C GLU A 200 -26.88 7.14 -15.48
N SER A 201 -27.40 8.20 -16.12
CA SER A 201 -26.81 8.70 -17.36
C SER A 201 -25.35 9.19 -17.14
N PRO A 202 -24.47 9.07 -18.15
CA PRO A 202 -23.09 9.59 -18.10
C PRO A 202 -23.02 11.04 -17.62
N GLU A 203 -23.96 11.83 -18.12
CA GLU A 203 -24.13 13.25 -17.87
C GLU A 203 -24.43 13.49 -16.38
N ALA A 204 -25.41 12.79 -15.79
CA ALA A 204 -25.76 12.92 -14.37
C ALA A 204 -24.63 12.48 -13.42
N LEU A 205 -23.90 11.41 -13.74
CA LEU A 205 -22.75 10.97 -12.94
C LEU A 205 -21.60 11.98 -13.03
N THR A 206 -21.35 12.51 -14.23
CA THR A 206 -20.32 13.53 -14.45
C THR A 206 -20.69 14.83 -13.74
N ASP A 207 -21.94 15.27 -13.82
CA ASP A 207 -22.44 16.46 -13.13
C ASP A 207 -22.37 16.32 -11.61
N LYS A 208 -22.70 15.16 -11.03
CA LYS A 208 -22.53 14.93 -9.57
C LYS A 208 -21.06 14.95 -9.15
N LEU A 209 -20.19 14.26 -9.88
CA LEU A 209 -18.75 14.23 -9.59
C LEU A 209 -18.05 15.56 -9.90
N SER A 210 -18.58 16.36 -10.84
CA SER A 210 -18.05 17.68 -11.18
C SER A 210 -18.62 18.79 -10.31
N VAL A 211 -19.84 18.67 -9.78
CA VAL A 211 -20.36 19.54 -8.69
C VAL A 211 -19.52 19.38 -7.42
N LEU A 212 -19.23 18.12 -7.03
CA LEU A 212 -18.26 17.81 -5.97
C LEU A 212 -16.87 18.42 -6.20
N TYR A 213 -16.50 18.70 -7.46
CA TYR A 213 -15.18 19.21 -7.83
C TYR A 213 -15.15 20.72 -8.10
N GLU A 214 -16.18 21.30 -8.72
CA GLU A 214 -16.20 22.69 -9.20
C GLU A 214 -16.86 23.66 -8.23
N GLU A 215 -17.99 23.28 -7.62
CA GLU A 215 -18.74 24.16 -6.71
C GLU A 215 -17.89 24.43 -5.45
N TYR A 216 -17.18 23.40 -4.98
CA TYR A 216 -16.33 23.45 -3.79
C TYR A 216 -14.86 23.82 -4.06
N ALA A 217 -14.34 23.69 -5.29
CA ALA A 217 -13.02 24.24 -5.63
C ALA A 217 -13.02 25.76 -5.77
N LYS A 218 -14.15 26.37 -6.17
CA LYS A 218 -14.28 27.83 -6.31
C LYS A 218 -14.45 28.55 -4.96
N GLY A 219 -15.02 27.87 -3.95
CA GLY A 219 -15.21 28.44 -2.59
C GLY A 219 -14.04 28.27 -1.62
N GLY A 220 -13.17 27.27 -1.82
CA GLY A 220 -11.99 27.04 -0.97
C GLY A 220 -12.28 26.55 0.46
N GLN A 221 -13.54 26.24 0.79
CA GLN A 221 -13.97 25.96 2.17
C GLN A 221 -13.51 24.60 2.71
N LEU A 222 -13.36 23.57 1.87
CA LEU A 222 -12.97 22.22 2.29
C LEU A 222 -11.49 21.93 1.96
N LYS A 223 -10.74 21.48 2.97
CA LYS A 223 -9.36 21.01 2.84
C LYS A 223 -9.31 19.74 1.99
N PRO A 224 -8.17 19.41 1.34
CA PRO A 224 -8.04 18.20 0.52
C PRO A 224 -8.36 16.87 1.23
N VAL A 225 -8.21 16.82 2.56
CA VAL A 225 -8.49 15.63 3.38
C VAL A 225 -10.00 15.43 3.60
N GLU A 226 -10.72 16.50 3.96
CA GLU A 226 -12.19 16.51 4.12
C GLU A 226 -12.89 16.11 2.79
N ARG A 227 -12.30 16.47 1.64
CA ARG A 227 -12.77 16.01 0.30
C ARG A 227 -12.60 14.51 0.07
N ALA A 228 -11.58 13.88 0.65
CA ALA A 228 -11.42 12.42 0.56
C ALA A 228 -12.51 11.72 1.39
N GLY A 229 -12.75 12.18 2.62
CA GLY A 229 -13.84 11.71 3.47
C GLY A 229 -15.22 11.80 2.81
N LEU A 230 -15.50 12.90 2.10
CA LEU A 230 -16.73 13.09 1.31
C LEU A 230 -16.92 12.02 0.22
N ILE A 231 -15.85 11.70 -0.49
CA ILE A 231 -15.87 10.72 -1.57
C ILE A 231 -16.04 9.31 -0.99
N ASP A 232 -15.34 8.97 0.10
CA ASP A 232 -15.48 7.66 0.76
C ASP A 232 -16.87 7.48 1.38
N ALA A 233 -17.42 8.47 2.09
CA ALA A 233 -18.77 8.41 2.67
C ALA A 233 -19.85 8.23 1.59
N PHE A 234 -19.72 8.94 0.46
CA PHE A 234 -20.61 8.78 -0.69
C PHE A 234 -20.57 7.33 -1.23
N PHE A 235 -19.39 6.76 -1.47
CA PHE A 235 -19.27 5.37 -1.97
C PHE A 235 -19.68 4.31 -0.93
N ASP A 236 -19.50 4.57 0.35
CA ASP A 236 -19.87 3.64 1.41
C ASP A 236 -21.39 3.63 1.68
N LEU A 237 -22.11 4.71 1.37
CA LEU A 237 -23.59 4.73 1.26
C LEU A 237 -24.10 3.95 0.03
N LEU A 238 -23.46 4.09 -1.14
CA LEU A 238 -23.85 3.30 -2.34
C LEU A 238 -23.67 1.80 -2.11
N THR A 239 -22.52 1.41 -1.53
CA THR A 239 -22.20 -0.01 -1.28
C THR A 239 -22.92 -0.61 -0.08
N GLY A 240 -23.62 0.19 0.73
CA GLY A 240 -24.26 -0.28 1.97
C GLY A 240 -23.27 -0.64 3.09
N ARG A 241 -22.05 -0.11 3.04
CA ARG A 241 -21.10 -0.21 4.17
C ARG A 241 -21.51 0.68 5.34
N LEU A 242 -22.14 1.82 5.04
CA LEU A 242 -22.72 2.73 6.03
C LEU A 242 -24.21 2.44 6.31
N GLY A 243 -24.80 1.33 5.83
CA GLY A 243 -26.22 1.01 6.07
C GLY A 243 -26.90 0.30 4.90
N VAL A 244 -28.15 0.66 4.58
CA VAL A 244 -28.82 0.13 3.40
C VAL A 244 -28.19 0.74 2.14
N ALA A 245 -27.75 -0.11 1.20
CA ALA A 245 -27.18 0.31 -0.08
C ALA A 245 -28.15 1.23 -0.85
N ARG A 246 -27.70 2.45 -1.17
CA ARG A 246 -28.50 3.50 -1.82
C ARG A 246 -28.25 3.63 -3.31
N GLN A 247 -29.24 4.14 -4.02
CA GLN A 247 -29.07 4.65 -5.38
C GLN A 247 -28.36 6.02 -5.35
N PRO A 248 -27.58 6.39 -6.39
CA PRO A 248 -26.83 7.65 -6.42
C PRO A 248 -27.71 8.90 -6.47
N SER A 249 -29.00 8.76 -6.73
CA SER A 249 -30.03 9.79 -6.68
C SER A 249 -30.63 10.01 -5.29
N GLU A 250 -30.44 9.06 -4.36
CA GLU A 250 -30.94 9.14 -2.99
C GLU A 250 -29.96 9.84 -2.04
N VAL A 251 -28.66 9.86 -2.38
CA VAL A 251 -27.61 10.46 -1.55
C VAL A 251 -27.53 11.97 -1.78
N ARG A 252 -27.79 12.76 -0.74
CA ARG A 252 -27.79 14.23 -0.80
C ARG A 252 -26.42 14.77 -0.42
N LEU A 253 -25.70 15.25 -1.43
CA LEU A 253 -24.32 15.74 -1.28
C LEU A 253 -24.18 16.92 -0.31
N ALA A 254 -25.16 17.82 -0.23
CA ALA A 254 -25.15 18.93 0.72
C ALA A 254 -25.16 18.43 2.18
N GLU A 255 -26.09 17.52 2.51
CA GLU A 255 -26.21 16.92 3.85
C GLU A 255 -24.96 16.08 4.23
N LEU A 256 -24.28 15.48 3.25
CA LEU A 256 -22.97 14.84 3.46
C LEU A 256 -21.85 15.86 3.76
N VAL A 257 -21.83 17.00 3.05
CA VAL A 257 -20.87 18.09 3.27
C VAL A 257 -21.06 18.71 4.66
N ASP A 258 -22.31 19.01 5.02
CA ASP A 258 -22.66 19.59 6.31
C ASP A 258 -22.27 18.63 7.44
N CYS A 259 -22.61 17.34 7.33
CA CYS A 259 -22.20 16.32 8.30
C CYS A 259 -20.67 16.20 8.45
N ILE A 260 -19.92 16.23 7.34
CA ILE A 260 -18.46 16.14 7.35
C ILE A 260 -17.78 17.41 7.90
N ALA A 261 -18.40 18.57 7.72
CA ALA A 261 -17.94 19.84 8.28
C ALA A 261 -18.29 20.01 9.77
N GLU A 262 -19.45 19.53 10.21
CA GLU A 262 -19.95 19.69 11.59
C GLU A 262 -19.45 18.60 12.54
N HIS A 263 -19.31 17.36 12.06
CA HIS A 263 -18.99 16.19 12.91
C HIS A 263 -17.63 15.56 12.63
N GLY A 264 -16.96 15.92 11.52
CA GLY A 264 -15.58 15.52 11.26
C GLY A 264 -14.63 16.28 12.19
N ARG A 265 -13.66 15.58 12.80
CA ARG A 265 -12.75 16.19 13.80
C ARG A 265 -11.29 15.89 13.52
N TRP A 266 -10.41 16.72 14.06
CA TRP A 266 -8.95 16.53 13.99
C TRP A 266 -8.47 15.93 15.30
N GLU A 267 -7.89 14.74 15.25
CA GLU A 267 -7.22 14.09 16.38
C GLU A 267 -5.70 14.19 16.14
N GLY A 268 -5.10 15.24 16.68
CA GLY A 268 -3.73 15.62 16.38
C GLY A 268 -3.57 16.09 14.93
N GLU A 269 -2.74 15.39 14.15
CA GLU A 269 -2.54 15.64 12.71
C GLU A 269 -3.45 14.79 11.81
N GLU A 270 -4.21 13.85 12.36
CA GLU A 270 -5.10 12.96 11.61
C GLU A 270 -6.54 13.50 11.59
N TRP A 271 -7.18 13.48 10.42
CA TRP A 271 -8.59 13.83 10.29
C TRP A 271 -9.44 12.58 10.45
N VAL A 272 -10.29 12.58 11.48
CA VAL A 272 -11.23 11.52 11.79
C VAL A 272 -12.57 11.89 11.19
N ALA A 273 -13.08 11.03 10.31
CA ALA A 273 -14.38 11.19 9.70
C ALA A 273 -15.52 11.20 10.75
N PRO A 274 -16.68 11.80 10.45
CA PRO A 274 -17.86 11.63 11.28
C PRO A 274 -18.17 10.16 11.56
N ASP A 275 -18.85 9.92 12.68
CA ASP A 275 -19.43 8.60 12.95
C ASP A 275 -20.38 8.19 11.81
N PRO A 276 -20.31 6.95 11.31
CA PRO A 276 -21.33 6.36 10.46
C PRO A 276 -22.78 6.65 10.88
N GLU A 277 -23.09 6.65 12.18
CA GLU A 277 -24.44 6.94 12.68
C GLU A 277 -24.84 8.40 12.44
N TRP A 278 -23.91 9.36 12.55
CA TRP A 278 -24.16 10.76 12.23
C TRP A 278 -24.34 10.99 10.73
N ILE A 279 -23.61 10.24 9.88
CA ILE A 279 -23.78 10.28 8.42
C ILE A 279 -25.16 9.71 8.03
N LEU A 280 -25.61 8.63 8.68
CA LEU A 280 -26.95 8.10 8.48
C LEU A 280 -28.04 9.10 8.94
N ALA A 281 -27.89 9.66 10.13
CA ALA A 281 -28.85 10.62 10.69
C ALA A 281 -28.96 11.89 9.83
N SER A 282 -27.86 12.39 9.26
CA SER A 282 -27.89 13.57 8.38
C SER A 282 -28.65 13.33 7.08
N GLN A 283 -28.65 12.10 6.55
CA GLN A 283 -29.47 11.66 5.41
C GLN A 283 -30.92 11.31 5.81
N GLY A 284 -31.34 11.57 7.05
CA GLY A 284 -32.67 11.25 7.56
C GLY A 284 -32.93 9.74 7.76
N ILE A 285 -31.89 8.96 8.04
CA ILE A 285 -31.97 7.51 8.21
C ILE A 285 -31.80 7.16 9.69
N GLU A 286 -32.80 6.52 10.29
CA GLU A 286 -32.67 5.96 11.64
C GLU A 286 -31.68 4.77 11.63
N PRO A 287 -30.73 4.69 12.58
CA PRO A 287 -29.82 3.56 12.68
C PRO A 287 -30.59 2.27 12.95
N ARG A 288 -30.20 1.19 12.28
CA ARG A 288 -30.89 -0.10 12.36
C ARG A 288 -30.67 -0.70 13.76
N SER A 289 -31.69 -0.72 14.60
CA SER A 289 -31.65 -1.45 15.87
C SER A 289 -31.55 -2.94 15.59
N ASP A 290 -30.34 -3.50 15.72
CA ASP A 290 -30.02 -4.88 15.34
C ASP A 290 -30.49 -5.92 16.39
N SER A 291 -31.67 -5.67 16.98
CA SER A 291 -32.33 -6.51 17.98
C SER A 291 -33.42 -7.41 17.37
N GLY A 292 -33.31 -7.71 16.08
CA GLY A 292 -34.28 -8.53 15.35
C GLY A 292 -33.99 -10.02 15.48
N GLU A 293 -34.76 -10.74 16.31
CA GLU A 293 -34.81 -12.20 16.29
C GLU A 293 -35.13 -12.70 14.88
N VAL A 294 -34.36 -13.69 14.40
CA VAL A 294 -34.61 -14.32 13.10
C VAL A 294 -35.78 -15.30 13.23
N GLU A 295 -36.99 -14.79 13.06
CA GLU A 295 -38.21 -15.61 13.05
C GLU A 295 -38.18 -16.55 11.83
N ALA A 296 -38.27 -17.85 12.08
CA ALA A 296 -38.11 -18.88 11.06
C ALA A 296 -39.36 -18.97 10.16
N VAL A 297 -39.19 -18.70 8.86
CA VAL A 297 -40.25 -18.88 7.85
C VAL A 297 -40.46 -20.38 7.57
N PRO A 298 -41.66 -20.95 7.79
CA PRO A 298 -41.97 -22.33 7.41
C PRO A 298 -42.16 -22.44 5.89
N GLY A 299 -41.70 -23.54 5.30
CA GLY A 299 -41.59 -23.70 3.85
C GLY A 299 -42.89 -24.02 3.10
N GLU A 300 -42.89 -23.72 1.81
CA GLU A 300 -43.86 -24.25 0.84
C GLU A 300 -43.23 -25.40 0.04
N GLU A 301 -43.82 -26.60 0.13
CA GLU A 301 -43.51 -27.70 -0.78
C GLU A 301 -44.21 -27.48 -2.14
N GLY A 302 -43.43 -27.31 -3.20
CA GLY A 302 -43.94 -27.08 -4.56
C GLY A 302 -43.29 -28.01 -5.59
N GLN A 303 -43.88 -29.19 -5.81
CA GLN A 303 -43.39 -30.17 -6.78
C GLN A 303 -43.30 -29.59 -8.20
N ARG A 304 -42.11 -29.67 -8.82
CA ARG A 304 -41.95 -29.63 -10.29
C ARG A 304 -40.93 -30.66 -10.74
N GLU A 305 -41.42 -31.74 -11.34
CA GLU A 305 -40.60 -32.61 -12.18
C GLU A 305 -40.06 -31.80 -13.37
N ALA A 306 -38.74 -31.76 -13.52
CA ALA A 306 -38.07 -31.27 -14.70
C ALA A 306 -36.87 -32.20 -15.02
N ALA A 307 -36.63 -32.39 -16.32
CA ALA A 307 -35.70 -33.38 -16.86
C ALA A 307 -34.25 -33.22 -16.35
N PRO A 308 -33.45 -34.31 -16.32
CA PRO A 308 -32.09 -34.29 -15.77
C PRO A 308 -31.15 -33.45 -16.65
N SER A 309 -31.01 -32.18 -16.29
CA SER A 309 -29.84 -31.38 -16.66
C SER A 309 -28.65 -31.94 -15.89
N ALA A 310 -27.73 -32.60 -16.59
CA ALA A 310 -26.48 -33.08 -16.00
C ALA A 310 -25.58 -31.90 -15.66
N SER A 311 -25.79 -31.30 -14.48
CA SER A 311 -24.83 -30.40 -13.87
C SER A 311 -23.47 -31.09 -13.85
N PRO A 312 -22.36 -30.40 -14.21
CA PRO A 312 -21.03 -30.94 -13.91
C PRO A 312 -20.98 -31.24 -12.41
N PRO A 313 -20.36 -32.35 -11.99
CA PRO A 313 -20.40 -32.76 -10.59
C PRO A 313 -19.95 -31.60 -9.72
N GLU A 314 -20.84 -31.14 -8.84
CA GLU A 314 -20.45 -30.18 -7.81
C GLU A 314 -19.27 -30.80 -7.10
N SER A 315 -18.14 -30.08 -7.14
CA SER A 315 -16.95 -30.53 -6.46
C SER A 315 -17.26 -30.44 -4.99
N GLU A 316 -17.66 -31.56 -4.37
CA GLU A 316 -17.98 -31.63 -2.95
C GLU A 316 -16.76 -31.08 -2.19
N HIS A 317 -16.86 -29.82 -1.80
CA HIS A 317 -15.87 -29.15 -0.97
C HIS A 317 -15.98 -29.76 0.41
N GLN A 318 -15.33 -30.91 0.59
CA GLN A 318 -15.21 -31.56 1.90
C GLN A 318 -14.73 -30.49 2.89
N PRO A 319 -15.51 -30.19 3.94
CA PRO A 319 -15.12 -29.16 4.89
C PRO A 319 -13.77 -29.55 5.49
N LEU A 320 -12.80 -28.64 5.41
CA LEU A 320 -11.47 -28.87 5.97
C LEU A 320 -11.63 -29.24 7.45
N PRO A 321 -10.88 -30.25 7.93
CA PRO A 321 -10.99 -30.67 9.33
C PRO A 321 -10.72 -29.48 10.26
N PRO A 322 -11.45 -29.38 11.40
CA PRO A 322 -11.24 -28.30 12.35
C PRO A 322 -9.79 -28.32 12.82
N LEU A 323 -9.13 -27.18 12.70
CA LEU A 323 -7.71 -27.05 13.02
C LEU A 323 -7.50 -27.12 14.54
N ALA A 324 -6.37 -27.71 14.92
CA ALA A 324 -5.90 -27.63 16.29
C ALA A 324 -5.68 -26.16 16.69
N PRO A 325 -6.00 -25.77 17.94
CA PRO A 325 -5.66 -24.44 18.43
C PRO A 325 -4.15 -24.23 18.37
N ALA A 326 -3.72 -22.99 18.12
CA ALA A 326 -2.31 -22.64 18.13
C ALA A 326 -1.73 -22.89 19.54
N PRO A 327 -0.55 -23.52 19.66
CA PRO A 327 0.08 -23.74 20.96
C PRO A 327 0.58 -22.42 21.56
N GLU A 328 0.85 -22.43 22.86
CA GLU A 328 1.40 -21.27 23.57
C GLU A 328 2.72 -20.79 22.92
N GLY A 329 2.85 -19.48 22.72
CA GLY A 329 3.98 -18.86 22.03
C GLY A 329 3.97 -18.96 20.50
N ALA A 330 2.99 -19.62 19.88
CA ALA A 330 2.87 -19.64 18.41
C ALA A 330 2.32 -18.32 17.85
N ILE A 331 2.94 -17.84 16.77
CA ILE A 331 2.42 -16.72 15.99
C ILE A 331 1.41 -17.28 14.99
N THR A 332 0.19 -16.74 14.98
CA THR A 332 -0.84 -17.09 13.98
C THR A 332 -0.64 -16.27 12.70
N ALA A 333 -1.18 -16.75 11.58
CA ALA A 333 -1.13 -16.05 10.30
C ALA A 333 -1.65 -14.59 10.42
N ALA A 334 -2.80 -14.40 11.08
CA ALA A 334 -3.41 -13.08 11.26
C ALA A 334 -2.53 -12.12 12.09
N VAL A 335 -1.86 -12.61 13.14
CA VAL A 335 -0.89 -11.82 13.92
C VAL A 335 0.31 -11.46 13.07
N ALA A 336 0.90 -12.42 12.35
CA ALA A 336 2.01 -12.19 11.44
C ALA A 336 1.68 -11.16 10.35
N ARG A 337 0.46 -11.20 9.81
CA ARG A 337 -0.08 -10.24 8.83
C ARG A 337 -0.24 -8.83 9.41
N SER A 338 -0.73 -8.71 10.64
CA SER A 338 -0.83 -7.43 11.35
C SER A 338 0.54 -6.81 11.64
N LEU A 339 1.51 -7.64 12.05
CA LEU A 339 2.89 -7.21 12.27
C LEU A 339 3.57 -6.77 10.96
N GLU A 340 3.39 -7.51 9.86
CA GLU A 340 3.85 -7.12 8.51
C GLU A 340 3.32 -5.74 8.11
N ALA A 341 2.00 -5.53 8.24
CA ALA A 341 1.35 -4.27 7.91
C ALA A 341 1.87 -3.11 8.78
N THR A 342 2.04 -3.36 10.08
CA THR A 342 2.54 -2.37 11.04
C THR A 342 3.99 -1.97 10.74
N PHE A 343 4.89 -2.94 10.53
CA PHE A 343 6.29 -2.69 10.18
C PHE A 343 6.42 -1.86 8.90
N LEU A 344 5.74 -2.26 7.82
CA LEU A 344 5.84 -1.57 6.53
C LEU A 344 5.25 -0.15 6.56
N ARG A 345 4.15 0.05 7.32
CA ARG A 345 3.54 1.37 7.57
C ARG A 345 4.48 2.28 8.34
N ARG A 346 5.04 1.80 9.46
CA ARG A 346 5.98 2.57 10.30
C ARG A 346 7.27 2.91 9.54
N PHE A 347 7.84 1.95 8.80
CA PHE A 347 8.98 2.18 7.90
C PHE A 347 8.74 3.33 6.91
N GLN A 348 7.58 3.33 6.23
CA GLN A 348 7.21 4.41 5.31
C GLN A 348 7.16 5.77 6.02
N GLY A 349 6.47 5.87 7.15
CA GLY A 349 6.39 7.12 7.92
C GLY A 349 7.75 7.61 8.44
N ASN A 350 8.64 6.69 8.84
CA ASN A 350 9.98 7.03 9.26
C ASN A 350 10.84 7.54 8.09
N PHE A 351 10.76 6.90 6.93
CA PHE A 351 11.48 7.34 5.73
C PHE A 351 11.00 8.73 5.28
N GLU A 352 9.70 9.00 5.39
CA GLU A 352 9.11 10.29 5.09
C GLU A 352 9.61 11.40 6.03
N ARG A 353 9.77 11.11 7.32
CA ARG A 353 10.34 12.05 8.31
C ARG A 353 11.85 12.26 8.17
N LEU A 354 12.60 11.30 7.62
CA LEU A 354 14.07 11.37 7.54
C LEU A 354 14.58 12.58 6.72
N GLY A 355 13.91 12.91 5.62
CA GLY A 355 14.20 14.09 4.77
C GLY A 355 15.51 14.05 3.95
N ARG A 356 16.60 13.50 4.49
CA ARG A 356 17.88 13.29 3.79
C ARG A 356 18.48 11.92 4.12
N VAL A 357 18.93 11.20 3.09
CA VAL A 357 19.58 9.89 3.22
C VAL A 357 21.08 10.03 2.96
N HIS A 358 21.91 9.50 3.87
CA HIS A 358 23.36 9.47 3.71
C HIS A 358 23.80 8.42 2.67
N CYS A 359 24.84 8.72 1.88
CA CYS A 359 25.49 7.78 0.97
C CYS A 359 26.94 7.53 1.43
N PRO A 360 27.25 6.35 1.98
CA PRO A 360 28.60 6.03 2.46
C PRO A 360 29.67 5.89 1.38
N LEU A 361 29.29 5.82 0.09
CA LEU A 361 30.25 5.70 -1.02
C LEU A 361 30.92 7.04 -1.35
N ASP A 362 30.28 8.17 -1.05
CA ASP A 362 30.79 9.51 -1.34
C ASP A 362 30.69 10.49 -0.15
N GLY A 363 30.14 10.04 0.99
CA GLY A 363 30.01 10.81 2.22
C GLY A 363 28.94 11.90 2.18
N LYS A 364 27.98 11.86 1.23
CA LYS A 364 27.00 12.94 1.02
C LYS A 364 25.60 12.57 1.50
N GLY A 365 24.91 13.56 2.09
CA GLY A 365 23.49 13.48 2.41
C GLY A 365 22.61 13.94 1.24
N TYR A 366 21.94 12.99 0.58
CA TYR A 366 21.01 13.22 -0.53
C TYR A 366 19.61 13.60 -0.04
N LYS A 367 18.92 14.53 -0.70
CA LYS A 367 17.52 14.87 -0.36
C LYS A 367 16.61 13.70 -0.74
N ALA A 368 15.74 13.27 0.18
CA ALA A 368 14.78 12.18 -0.02
C ALA A 368 13.33 12.69 -0.10
N GLY A 369 13.14 13.88 -0.67
CA GLY A 369 11.81 14.45 -0.92
C GLY A 369 11.07 13.71 -2.04
N PRO A 370 9.74 13.89 -2.18
CA PRO A 370 8.92 13.20 -3.19
C PRO A 370 9.35 13.44 -4.65
N ARG A 371 10.16 14.47 -4.93
CA ARG A 371 10.68 14.80 -6.27
C ARG A 371 12.07 14.24 -6.56
N GLU A 372 12.75 13.74 -5.52
CA GLU A 372 14.10 13.20 -5.55
C GLU A 372 14.10 11.68 -5.29
N ARG A 373 12.92 11.06 -5.20
CA ARG A 373 12.77 9.61 -4.97
C ARG A 373 11.73 8.97 -5.87
N THR A 374 11.87 7.66 -6.07
CA THR A 374 10.74 6.80 -6.49
C THR A 374 10.44 5.80 -5.39
N PHE A 375 9.16 5.53 -5.15
CA PHE A 375 8.68 4.53 -4.21
C PHE A 375 8.15 3.33 -4.98
N HIS A 376 8.59 2.13 -4.59
CA HIS A 376 8.11 0.86 -5.12
C HIS A 376 7.56 0.02 -3.97
N LYS A 377 6.30 -0.41 -4.08
CA LYS A 377 5.70 -1.39 -3.18
C LYS A 377 5.63 -2.73 -3.91
N ARG A 378 5.99 -3.81 -3.22
CA ARG A 378 5.89 -5.19 -3.71
C ARG A 378 5.21 -6.08 -2.68
N ASP A 379 4.58 -7.15 -3.14
CA ASP A 379 4.08 -8.25 -2.33
C ASP A 379 4.18 -9.56 -3.13
N ARG A 380 4.00 -10.69 -2.45
CA ARG A 380 4.02 -12.05 -3.02
C ARG A 380 2.60 -12.61 -3.16
N SER A 381 1.56 -11.77 -3.26
CA SER A 381 0.14 -12.20 -3.33
C SER A 381 -0.10 -13.28 -4.39
N GLY A 382 0.44 -13.10 -5.59
CA GLY A 382 0.37 -14.08 -6.67
C GLY A 382 1.07 -15.39 -6.36
N GLU A 383 2.22 -15.37 -5.68
CA GLU A 383 2.96 -16.59 -5.30
C GLU A 383 2.24 -17.36 -4.20
N VAL A 384 1.71 -16.66 -3.20
CA VAL A 384 0.86 -17.23 -2.13
C VAL A 384 -0.37 -17.88 -2.74
N LEU A 385 -1.08 -17.18 -3.63
CA LEU A 385 -2.26 -17.69 -4.34
C LEU A 385 -1.94 -18.95 -5.18
N GLU A 386 -0.86 -18.93 -5.96
CA GLU A 386 -0.43 -20.10 -6.73
C GLU A 386 0.07 -21.25 -5.83
N ARG A 387 0.48 -20.97 -4.59
CA ARG A 387 0.81 -22.02 -3.61
C ARG A 387 -0.44 -22.62 -2.96
N MET A 388 -1.41 -21.79 -2.57
CA MET A 388 -2.73 -22.23 -2.10
C MET A 388 -3.41 -23.15 -3.12
N LYS A 389 -3.42 -22.76 -4.40
CA LYS A 389 -3.97 -23.58 -5.50
C LYS A 389 -3.26 -24.93 -5.61
N ARG A 390 -1.92 -24.96 -5.58
CA ARG A 390 -1.13 -26.20 -5.67
C ARG A 390 -1.38 -27.15 -4.49
N LEU A 391 -1.54 -26.61 -3.29
CA LEU A 391 -1.87 -27.39 -2.09
C LEU A 391 -3.38 -27.73 -1.98
N ARG A 392 -4.23 -27.18 -2.86
CA ARG A 392 -5.71 -27.23 -2.77
C ARG A 392 -6.29 -26.62 -1.48
N LEU A 393 -5.57 -25.65 -0.91
CA LEU A 393 -5.92 -24.93 0.33
C LEU A 393 -6.45 -23.51 0.03
N TYR A 394 -7.22 -23.35 -1.06
CA TYR A 394 -7.79 -22.03 -1.38
C TYR A 394 -8.98 -21.72 -0.48
N ASP A 395 -8.73 -20.91 0.54
CA ASP A 395 -9.69 -20.30 1.46
C ASP A 395 -9.45 -18.78 1.44
N ARG A 396 -10.50 -18.00 1.17
CA ARG A 396 -10.39 -16.54 1.09
C ARG A 396 -10.03 -15.93 2.44
N ALA A 397 -10.61 -16.42 3.54
CA ALA A 397 -10.32 -15.90 4.87
C ALA A 397 -8.86 -16.19 5.26
N LEU A 398 -8.33 -17.34 4.84
CA LEU A 398 -6.91 -17.67 5.01
C LEU A 398 -6.00 -16.76 4.16
N LEU A 399 -6.37 -16.45 2.91
CA LEU A 399 -5.61 -15.54 2.04
C LEU A 399 -5.57 -14.11 2.61
N ASP A 400 -6.70 -13.62 3.12
CA ASP A 400 -6.80 -12.29 3.72
C ASP A 400 -5.99 -12.21 5.04
N ALA A 401 -5.91 -13.33 5.78
CA ALA A 401 -5.17 -13.45 7.03
C ALA A 401 -3.67 -13.76 6.90
N ILE A 402 -3.16 -14.22 5.75
CA ILE A 402 -1.75 -14.62 5.58
C ILE A 402 -0.85 -13.40 5.29
N PRO A 403 0.36 -13.31 5.90
CA PRO A 403 1.38 -12.33 5.51
C PRO A 403 1.80 -12.56 4.05
N LEU A 404 1.96 -11.49 3.28
CA LEU A 404 2.21 -11.59 1.84
C LEU A 404 3.67 -11.35 1.46
N GLY A 405 4.60 -11.34 2.42
CA GLY A 405 6.01 -11.02 2.16
C GLY A 405 6.16 -9.60 1.59
N GLY A 406 5.41 -8.66 2.16
CA GLY A 406 5.32 -7.28 1.67
C GLY A 406 6.68 -6.56 1.72
N GLY A 407 6.89 -5.63 0.79
CA GLY A 407 8.12 -4.84 0.73
C GLY A 407 7.92 -3.43 0.23
N CYS A 408 8.70 -2.51 0.79
CA CYS A 408 8.73 -1.09 0.45
C CYS A 408 10.16 -0.70 0.08
N GLU A 409 10.34 -0.04 -1.06
CA GLU A 409 11.65 0.39 -1.55
C GLU A 409 11.62 1.87 -1.97
N TYR A 410 12.51 2.66 -1.38
CA TYR A 410 12.77 4.04 -1.76
C TYR A 410 14.11 4.14 -2.51
N ARG A 411 14.05 4.54 -3.77
CA ARG A 411 15.23 4.85 -4.59
C ARG A 411 15.45 6.36 -4.57
N VAL A 412 16.62 6.82 -4.12
CA VAL A 412 16.96 8.24 -3.93
C VAL A 412 17.96 8.68 -4.99
N TYR A 413 17.62 9.74 -5.72
CA TYR A 413 18.33 10.21 -6.90
C TYR A 413 19.00 11.57 -6.67
N GLN A 414 20.23 11.72 -7.14
CA GLN A 414 20.86 13.02 -7.34
C GLN A 414 20.36 13.66 -8.63
N ARG A 415 19.71 14.83 -8.53
CA ARG A 415 19.29 15.60 -9.71
C ARG A 415 20.49 16.10 -10.51
N GLY A 416 20.65 15.60 -11.73
CA GLY A 416 21.60 16.13 -12.71
C GLY A 416 21.07 17.37 -13.45
N LEU A 417 21.98 18.14 -14.06
CA LEU A 417 21.66 19.37 -14.82
C LEU A 417 20.68 19.13 -15.99
N PHE A 418 20.64 17.92 -16.53
CA PHE A 418 19.78 17.54 -17.66
C PHE A 418 18.50 16.77 -17.24
N GLY A 419 18.05 16.93 -15.99
CA GLY A 419 16.78 16.39 -15.49
C GLY A 419 16.75 14.87 -15.24
N ARG A 420 17.65 14.09 -15.84
CA ARG A 420 17.88 12.69 -15.42
C ARG A 420 18.54 12.68 -14.05
N GLY A 421 17.89 12.03 -13.09
CA GLY A 421 18.45 11.76 -11.77
C GLY A 421 19.38 10.55 -11.83
N ASP A 422 20.52 10.65 -11.16
CA ASP A 422 21.45 9.53 -10.96
C ASP A 422 21.12 8.81 -9.65
N LEU A 423 20.96 7.49 -9.66
CA LEU A 423 20.58 6.71 -8.48
C LEU A 423 21.78 6.64 -7.51
N LYS A 424 21.58 7.01 -6.24
CA LYS A 424 22.66 7.04 -5.24
C LYS A 424 22.43 6.10 -4.07
N VAL A 425 21.21 6.08 -3.54
CA VAL A 425 20.87 5.25 -2.39
C VAL A 425 19.54 4.53 -2.62
N VAL A 426 19.48 3.27 -2.22
CA VAL A 426 18.26 2.48 -2.12
C VAL A 426 18.02 2.13 -0.65
N VAL A 427 16.82 2.40 -0.14
CA VAL A 427 16.42 2.02 1.22
C VAL A 427 15.23 1.07 1.10
N THR A 428 15.43 -0.19 1.44
CA THR A 428 14.48 -1.28 1.24
C THR A 428 14.08 -1.88 2.58
N ALA A 429 12.79 -2.02 2.83
CA ALA A 429 12.24 -2.83 3.93
C ALA A 429 11.45 -4.00 3.35
N LEU A 430 11.70 -5.21 3.87
CA LEU A 430 10.99 -6.44 3.50
C LEU A 430 10.46 -7.13 4.76
N ALA A 431 9.22 -7.58 4.71
CA ALA A 431 8.69 -8.60 5.61
C ALA A 431 8.99 -9.99 5.05
N LEU A 432 9.40 -10.90 5.94
CA LEU A 432 9.69 -12.29 5.65
C LEU A 432 8.87 -13.16 6.60
N SER A 433 8.31 -14.24 6.05
CA SER A 433 7.37 -15.12 6.73
C SER A 433 7.51 -16.55 6.23
N PRO A 434 7.41 -17.57 7.09
CA PRO A 434 7.33 -18.97 6.69
C PRO A 434 5.92 -19.27 6.14
N ILE A 435 5.64 -18.79 4.93
CA ILE A 435 4.34 -18.92 4.24
C ILE A 435 3.81 -20.35 4.26
N ASP A 436 4.70 -21.33 4.14
CA ASP A 436 4.34 -22.74 4.05
C ASP A 436 3.74 -23.26 5.36
N ALA A 437 4.34 -22.91 6.49
CA ALA A 437 3.79 -23.21 7.82
C ALA A 437 2.44 -22.50 8.04
N PHE A 438 2.30 -21.24 7.61
CA PHE A 438 1.01 -20.54 7.70
C PHE A 438 -0.08 -21.12 6.79
N LEU A 439 0.28 -21.68 5.63
CA LEU A 439 -0.66 -22.37 4.75
C LEU A 439 -1.12 -23.70 5.32
N GLU A 440 -0.19 -24.49 5.86
CA GLU A 440 -0.45 -25.85 6.34
C GLU A 440 -1.03 -25.90 7.76
N GLN A 441 -0.56 -25.04 8.66
CA GLN A 441 -0.87 -25.09 10.10
C GLN A 441 -1.65 -23.85 10.59
N ARG A 442 -1.70 -22.76 9.82
CA ARG A 442 -2.22 -21.43 10.19
C ARG A 442 -1.48 -20.71 11.34
N TRP A 443 -0.43 -21.32 11.89
CA TRP A 443 0.46 -20.76 12.90
C TRP A 443 1.86 -21.34 12.74
N THR A 444 2.84 -20.79 13.47
CA THR A 444 4.17 -21.40 13.62
C THR A 444 4.87 -20.90 14.89
N THR A 445 5.82 -21.69 15.38
CA THR A 445 6.79 -21.33 16.42
C THR A 445 8.23 -21.27 15.90
N GLU A 446 8.47 -21.61 14.63
CA GLU A 446 9.80 -21.70 14.05
C GLU A 446 10.31 -20.33 13.58
N PRO A 447 11.39 -19.78 14.17
CA PRO A 447 11.93 -18.48 13.78
C PRO A 447 12.77 -18.59 12.50
N LEU A 448 12.86 -17.51 11.73
CA LEU A 448 13.57 -17.53 10.45
C LEU A 448 15.07 -17.75 10.58
N GLY A 449 15.61 -18.53 9.64
CA GLY A 449 16.98 -19.01 9.63
C GLY A 449 17.95 -18.13 8.84
N ARG A 450 19.24 -18.47 8.95
CA ARG A 450 20.31 -17.94 8.07
C ARG A 450 20.07 -18.22 6.58
N LEU A 451 19.35 -19.30 6.26
CA LEU A 451 19.02 -19.68 4.89
C LEU A 451 17.99 -18.71 4.28
N ASP A 452 16.99 -18.32 5.06
CA ASP A 452 15.92 -17.41 4.62
C ASP A 452 16.46 -15.98 4.48
N LEU A 453 17.30 -15.56 5.42
CA LEU A 453 18.11 -14.34 5.33
C LEU A 453 18.95 -14.31 4.04
N ARG A 454 19.65 -15.41 3.71
CA ARG A 454 20.43 -15.50 2.47
C ARG A 454 19.54 -15.40 1.23
N ARG A 455 18.46 -16.17 1.17
CA ARG A 455 17.50 -16.15 0.05
C ARG A 455 16.94 -14.75 -0.19
N ALA A 456 16.53 -14.04 0.87
CA ALA A 456 16.00 -12.68 0.76
C ALA A 456 17.02 -11.69 0.18
N LEU A 457 18.31 -11.85 0.51
CA LEU A 457 19.40 -11.01 -0.02
C LEU A 457 19.86 -11.43 -1.43
N GLU A 458 19.62 -12.69 -1.83
CA GLU A 458 19.77 -13.16 -3.21
C GLU A 458 18.62 -12.65 -4.10
N GLU A 459 17.37 -12.67 -3.60
CA GLU A 459 16.18 -12.10 -4.25
C GLU A 459 16.26 -10.57 -4.46
N LEU A 460 17.06 -9.86 -3.64
CA LEU A 460 17.36 -8.43 -3.83
C LEU A 460 18.48 -8.17 -4.86
N GLY A 461 19.26 -9.18 -5.22
CA GLY A 461 20.41 -9.06 -6.11
C GLY A 461 21.64 -8.40 -5.47
N GLU A 462 22.58 -8.00 -6.31
CA GLU A 462 23.71 -7.15 -5.93
C GLU A 462 23.40 -5.69 -6.30
N PRO A 463 23.71 -4.71 -5.43
CA PRO A 463 23.51 -3.29 -5.76
C PRO A 463 24.47 -2.85 -6.87
N ASP A 464 23.96 -2.02 -7.78
CA ASP A 464 24.73 -1.45 -8.90
C ASP A 464 26.02 -0.72 -8.43
N GLU A 465 27.04 -0.68 -9.29
CA GLU A 465 28.25 0.10 -9.01
C GLU A 465 27.92 1.59 -8.80
N GLY A 466 28.31 2.13 -7.64
CA GLY A 466 28.03 3.52 -7.27
C GLY A 466 26.69 3.75 -6.55
N VAL A 467 25.87 2.71 -6.37
CA VAL A 467 24.65 2.75 -5.56
C VAL A 467 24.92 2.09 -4.21
N PHE A 468 24.49 2.73 -3.11
CA PHE A 468 24.48 2.13 -1.78
C PHE A 468 23.09 1.62 -1.39
N GLN A 469 23.01 0.51 -0.68
CA GLN A 469 21.73 -0.05 -0.24
C GLN A 469 21.67 -0.24 1.28
N TYR A 470 20.57 0.23 1.88
CA TYR A 470 20.20 -0.06 3.26
C TYR A 470 19.01 -1.03 3.24
N VAL A 471 19.13 -2.18 3.89
CA VAL A 471 18.10 -3.23 3.90
C VAL A 471 17.62 -3.51 5.32
N GLY A 472 16.33 -3.36 5.57
CA GLY A 472 15.65 -3.85 6.77
C GLY A 472 14.89 -5.13 6.45
N LEU A 473 15.20 -6.21 7.16
CA LEU A 473 14.56 -7.51 7.01
C LEU A 473 13.78 -7.82 8.29
N PHE A 474 12.46 -7.63 8.23
CA PHE A 474 11.55 -7.96 9.30
C PHE A 474 11.14 -9.43 9.22
N SER A 475 11.21 -10.16 10.34
CA SER A 475 10.64 -11.51 10.45
C SER A 475 9.33 -11.46 11.24
N THR A 476 8.23 -11.92 10.64
CA THR A 476 6.93 -12.00 11.32
C THR A 476 6.88 -13.04 12.44
N VAL A 477 7.95 -13.84 12.62
CA VAL A 477 8.05 -14.96 13.57
C VAL A 477 9.36 -14.92 14.38
N GLY A 478 10.06 -13.78 14.34
CA GLY A 478 11.39 -13.64 14.94
C GLY A 478 12.52 -14.31 14.15
N TRP A 479 13.74 -14.03 14.59
CA TRP A 479 15.00 -14.49 14.01
C TRP A 479 15.70 -15.48 14.91
N SER A 480 16.11 -16.60 14.32
CA SER A 480 16.99 -17.57 14.96
C SER A 480 18.27 -16.88 15.48
N ARG A 481 18.79 -17.37 16.60
CA ARG A 481 20.02 -16.82 17.22
C ARG A 481 21.18 -16.72 16.21
N ALA A 482 21.37 -17.76 15.39
CA ALA A 482 22.41 -17.81 14.36
C ALA A 482 22.21 -16.78 13.22
N ALA A 483 20.98 -16.30 12.97
CA ALA A 483 20.76 -15.19 12.04
C ALA A 483 21.14 -13.83 12.66
N ARG A 484 20.86 -13.64 13.95
CA ARG A 484 21.22 -12.43 14.71
C ARG A 484 22.73 -12.30 14.96
N GLU A 485 23.44 -13.39 15.22
CA GLU A 485 24.88 -13.38 15.48
C GLU A 485 25.72 -13.11 14.21
N GLU A 486 25.18 -13.40 13.02
CA GLU A 486 25.88 -13.23 11.73
C GLU A 486 25.06 -12.42 10.72
N VAL A 487 24.69 -11.18 11.08
CA VAL A 487 24.03 -10.25 10.17
C VAL A 487 24.98 -9.90 9.01
N PRO A 488 24.65 -10.27 7.76
CA PRO A 488 25.56 -10.09 6.63
C PRO A 488 25.65 -8.61 6.22
N SER A 489 26.82 -8.21 5.75
CA SER A 489 27.02 -6.93 5.07
C SER A 489 27.83 -7.16 3.79
N ARG A 490 27.69 -6.23 2.84
CA ARG A 490 28.51 -6.19 1.61
C ARG A 490 29.12 -4.80 1.47
N ARG A 491 30.06 -4.64 0.53
CA ARG A 491 30.74 -3.35 0.30
C ARG A 491 29.77 -2.17 0.14
N ASN A 492 28.68 -2.38 -0.60
CA ASN A 492 27.67 -1.37 -0.91
C ASN A 492 26.29 -1.67 -0.25
N GLN A 493 26.23 -2.55 0.75
CA GLN A 493 24.95 -2.98 1.35
C GLN A 493 25.10 -3.17 2.87
N LEU A 494 24.23 -2.52 3.65
CA LEU A 494 24.06 -2.79 5.09
C LEU A 494 22.71 -3.46 5.35
N VAL A 495 22.66 -4.34 6.34
CA VAL A 495 21.47 -5.11 6.70
C VAL A 495 21.15 -4.91 8.18
N CYS A 496 19.88 -4.63 8.46
CA CYS A 496 19.27 -4.65 9.78
C CYS A 496 18.25 -5.79 9.81
N LEU A 497 18.32 -6.66 10.81
CA LEU A 497 17.24 -7.59 11.13
C LEU A 497 16.28 -6.91 12.09
N VAL A 498 14.98 -7.11 11.89
CA VAL A 498 13.92 -6.59 12.76
C VAL A 498 13.02 -7.76 13.18
N GLU A 499 12.62 -7.79 14.45
CA GLU A 499 11.63 -8.73 15.00
C GLU A 499 10.76 -8.03 16.05
N SER A 500 9.51 -8.47 16.20
CA SER A 500 8.66 -8.07 17.32
C SER A 500 9.17 -8.73 18.61
N GLY A 501 9.24 -7.95 19.69
CA GLY A 501 9.47 -8.43 21.04
C GLY A 501 8.15 -8.67 21.79
N GLU A 502 8.21 -8.58 23.12
CA GLU A 502 7.04 -8.61 23.99
C GLU A 502 6.35 -7.24 24.03
N GLY A 503 5.01 -7.23 24.07
CA GLY A 503 4.21 -6.01 24.06
C GLY A 503 4.43 -5.16 22.81
N THR A 504 4.81 -3.89 23.01
CA THR A 504 5.13 -2.92 21.95
C THR A 504 6.59 -2.96 21.50
N ALA A 505 7.46 -3.75 22.15
CA ALA A 505 8.91 -3.73 21.90
C ALA A 505 9.24 -4.27 20.49
N TRP A 506 10.27 -3.70 19.86
CA TRP A 506 10.84 -4.25 18.62
C TRP A 506 12.35 -4.39 18.73
N ARG A 507 12.86 -5.61 18.60
CA ARG A 507 14.31 -5.85 18.59
C ARG A 507 14.86 -5.60 17.20
N ARG A 508 15.96 -4.86 17.14
CA ARG A 508 16.72 -4.59 15.91
C ARG A 508 18.12 -5.15 16.07
N THR A 509 18.64 -5.80 15.03
CA THR A 509 20.03 -6.30 15.02
C THR A 509 20.72 -5.81 13.76
N PHE A 510 21.57 -4.79 13.95
CA PHE A 510 22.32 -4.16 12.87
C PHE A 510 23.65 -4.89 12.65
N CYS A 511 24.12 -4.95 11.40
CA CYS A 511 25.55 -5.17 11.18
C CYS A 511 26.35 -4.00 11.81
N LEU A 512 27.41 -4.31 12.56
CA LEU A 512 28.24 -3.36 13.30
C LEU A 512 29.12 -2.52 12.36
N ASP A 513 28.50 -1.56 11.68
CA ASP A 513 29.14 -0.73 10.67
C ASP A 513 28.74 0.75 10.85
N PRO A 514 29.69 1.70 11.05
CA PRO A 514 29.35 3.10 11.31
C PRO A 514 28.72 3.82 10.11
N ARG A 515 28.63 3.18 8.93
CA ARG A 515 28.06 3.76 7.71
C ARG A 515 26.52 3.90 7.72
N TRP A 516 25.84 3.48 8.79
CA TRP A 516 24.39 3.70 8.97
C TRP A 516 23.98 5.18 8.89
N GLY A 517 24.73 6.08 9.54
CA GLY A 517 24.62 7.54 9.31
C GLY A 517 23.24 8.16 9.58
N GLY A 518 22.46 7.63 10.53
CA GLY A 518 21.11 8.09 10.87
C GLY A 518 19.99 7.29 10.20
N VAL A 519 20.31 6.48 9.18
CA VAL A 519 19.32 5.69 8.42
C VAL A 519 18.80 4.50 9.24
N GLU A 520 19.51 4.08 10.29
CA GLU A 520 19.08 3.04 11.24
C GLU A 520 17.69 3.30 11.85
N ARG A 521 17.35 4.58 12.08
CA ARG A 521 16.06 5.02 12.64
C ARG A 521 14.87 4.76 11.70
N VAL A 522 15.12 4.58 10.40
CA VAL A 522 14.04 4.25 9.45
C VAL A 522 13.47 2.86 9.72
N PHE A 523 14.32 1.94 10.20
CA PHE A 523 13.99 0.55 10.50
C PHE A 523 13.51 0.34 11.94
N ASP A 524 13.15 1.42 12.64
CA ASP A 524 12.61 1.41 14.00
C ASP A 524 11.08 1.57 13.96
N PRO A 525 10.30 0.48 13.96
CA PRO A 525 8.83 0.57 13.89
C PRO A 525 8.20 1.10 15.19
N GLU A 526 8.94 1.14 16.29
CA GLU A 526 8.49 1.67 17.57
C GLU A 526 8.66 3.20 17.60
N SER A 527 7.58 3.94 17.80
CA SER A 527 7.64 5.40 17.98
C SER A 527 8.26 5.77 19.32
N ASP A 528 8.72 7.02 19.45
CA ASP A 528 9.34 7.47 20.68
C ASP A 528 8.35 7.48 21.86
N GLN A 529 7.06 7.73 21.60
CA GLN A 529 5.98 7.61 22.59
C GLN A 529 5.76 6.14 23.04
N GLU A 530 5.69 5.18 22.11
CA GLU A 530 5.56 3.75 22.45
C GLU A 530 6.73 3.27 23.33
N LYS A 531 7.94 3.82 23.13
CA LYS A 531 9.11 3.53 23.97
C LYS A 531 9.03 4.17 25.36
N VAL A 532 8.51 5.41 25.46
CA VAL A 532 8.26 6.09 26.76
C VAL A 532 7.25 5.30 27.56
N GLU A 533 6.13 4.93 26.94
CA GLU A 533 5.07 4.10 27.56
C GLU A 533 5.63 2.74 28.01
N ARG A 534 6.36 2.03 27.14
CA ARG A 534 7.00 0.76 27.52
C ARG A 534 7.99 0.90 28.69
N ALA A 535 8.76 1.97 28.73
CA ALA A 535 9.68 2.24 29.84
C ALA A 535 8.93 2.57 31.14
N ARG A 536 7.83 3.32 31.05
CA ARG A 536 6.96 3.62 32.19
C ARG A 536 6.30 2.36 32.73
N ASP A 537 5.64 1.58 31.88
CA ASP A 537 4.92 0.35 32.26
C ASP A 537 5.88 -0.67 32.91
N TYR A 538 7.10 -0.82 32.38
CA TYR A 538 8.17 -1.62 32.99
C TYR A 538 8.54 -1.13 34.40
N MET A 539 8.72 0.18 34.58
CA MET A 539 9.02 0.76 35.89
C MET A 539 7.86 0.60 36.87
N GLU A 540 6.61 0.81 36.44
CA GLU A 540 5.42 0.63 37.27
C GLU A 540 5.28 -0.80 37.79
N GLU A 541 5.48 -1.80 36.93
CA GLU A 541 5.44 -3.21 37.32
C GLU A 541 6.51 -3.57 38.36
N HIS A 542 7.76 -3.15 38.13
CA HIS A 542 8.89 -3.49 39.00
C HIS A 542 8.95 -2.64 40.29
N LEU A 543 8.35 -1.45 40.33
CA LEU A 543 8.24 -0.58 41.51
C LEU A 543 6.91 -0.75 42.28
N LYS A 544 6.07 -1.72 41.87
CA LYS A 544 4.84 -2.11 42.56
C LYS A 544 5.09 -2.69 43.97
N PRO A 545 6.14 -3.52 44.22
CA PRO A 545 6.44 -3.98 45.58
C PRO A 545 7.10 -2.87 46.41
N LYS A 546 6.60 -2.63 47.62
CA LYS A 546 7.13 -1.58 48.50
C LYS A 546 8.60 -1.83 48.87
N GLY A 547 9.45 -0.86 48.52
CA GLY A 547 10.86 -0.83 48.91
C GLY A 547 11.84 -1.39 47.87
N GLU A 548 11.36 -1.82 46.71
CA GLU A 548 12.16 -2.06 45.50
C GLU A 548 12.69 -0.75 44.89
N PHE A 549 13.71 -0.87 44.06
CA PHE A 549 14.32 0.25 43.35
C PHE A 549 14.91 -0.18 42.00
N LEU A 550 14.94 0.73 41.04
CA LEU A 550 15.55 0.53 39.73
C LEU A 550 16.73 1.48 39.55
N ILE A 551 17.82 0.99 38.98
CA ILE A 551 19.00 1.81 38.64
C ILE A 551 18.73 2.46 37.28
N ILE A 552 18.60 3.78 37.24
CA ILE A 552 18.14 4.51 36.03
C ILE A 552 19.02 4.22 34.81
N ARG A 553 20.34 4.11 35.01
CA ARG A 553 21.30 3.76 33.95
C ARG A 553 21.04 2.39 33.32
N ASN A 554 20.62 1.40 34.13
CA ASN A 554 20.39 0.04 33.64
C ASN A 554 19.17 0.00 32.71
N LEU A 555 18.13 0.80 32.99
CA LEU A 555 16.89 0.83 32.20
C LEU A 555 17.12 1.04 30.70
N SER A 556 18.06 1.93 30.31
CA SER A 556 18.36 2.14 28.89
C SER A 556 19.04 0.93 28.23
N GLU A 557 19.84 0.17 28.98
CA GLU A 557 20.52 -1.03 28.51
C GLU A 557 19.55 -2.24 28.47
N ASP A 558 18.73 -2.39 29.52
CA ASP A 558 17.76 -3.49 29.69
C ASP A 558 16.59 -3.40 28.69
N LEU A 559 16.15 -2.18 28.33
CA LEU A 559 15.00 -1.94 27.44
C LEU A 559 15.37 -1.65 25.97
N ASP A 560 16.66 -1.55 25.63
CA ASP A 560 17.17 -1.10 24.30
C ASP A 560 16.56 0.23 23.83
N VAL A 561 16.50 1.23 24.74
CA VAL A 561 15.97 2.58 24.46
C VAL A 561 16.99 3.69 24.75
N PRO A 562 16.98 4.81 24.01
CA PRO A 562 17.86 5.94 24.29
C PRO A 562 17.65 6.51 25.71
N PRO A 563 18.69 6.96 26.43
CA PRO A 563 18.56 7.51 27.78
C PRO A 563 17.51 8.63 27.91
N ALA A 564 17.40 9.51 26.92
CA ALA A 564 16.38 10.57 26.90
C ALA A 564 14.93 10.05 26.96
N VAL A 565 14.65 8.85 26.42
CA VAL A 565 13.33 8.21 26.53
C VAL A 565 13.06 7.76 27.96
N VAL A 566 14.07 7.20 28.63
CA VAL A 566 14.00 6.81 30.04
C VAL A 566 13.81 8.03 30.93
N GLU A 567 14.53 9.12 30.66
CA GLU A 567 14.39 10.40 31.37
C GLU A 567 12.95 10.94 31.24
N THR A 568 12.38 11.00 30.03
CA THR A 568 10.98 11.40 29.82
C THR A 568 9.99 10.48 30.55
N ALA A 569 10.17 9.16 30.46
CA ALA A 569 9.30 8.21 31.16
C ALA A 569 9.36 8.35 32.70
N ILE A 570 10.54 8.69 33.25
CA ILE A 570 10.71 8.97 34.67
C ILE A 570 10.04 10.29 35.07
N GLU A 571 10.17 11.34 34.25
CA GLU A 571 9.50 12.63 34.51
C GLU A 571 7.97 12.49 34.53
N GLU A 572 7.39 11.79 33.55
CA GLU A 572 5.95 11.49 33.52
C GLU A 572 5.51 10.65 34.73
N LEU A 573 6.28 9.61 35.08
CA LEU A 573 5.96 8.71 36.18
C LEU A 573 6.02 9.40 37.55
N LEU A 574 7.01 10.28 37.78
CA LEU A 574 7.12 11.08 39.00
C LEU A 574 6.03 12.17 39.09
N ALA A 575 5.53 12.67 37.96
CA ALA A 575 4.40 13.59 37.93
C ALA A 575 3.06 12.88 38.25
N GLY A 576 2.93 11.60 37.85
CA GLY A 576 1.74 10.78 38.12
C GLY A 576 1.69 10.17 39.52
N ASP A 577 2.84 9.79 40.11
CA ASP A 577 2.91 9.06 41.38
C ASP A 577 3.83 9.77 42.42
N PRO A 578 3.27 10.48 43.41
CA PRO A 578 4.04 11.23 44.41
C PRO A 578 4.72 10.34 45.47
N GLU A 579 4.50 9.02 45.47
CA GLU A 579 5.29 8.11 46.31
C GLU A 579 6.65 7.77 45.69
N LEU A 580 6.82 8.00 44.39
CA LEU A 580 8.07 7.75 43.68
C LEU A 580 9.05 8.92 43.85
N SER A 581 10.34 8.59 43.97
CA SER A 581 11.40 9.58 44.09
C SER A 581 12.71 9.08 43.48
N ILE A 582 13.47 9.99 42.87
CA ILE A 582 14.87 9.75 42.51
C ILE A 582 15.72 10.02 43.74
N VAL A 583 16.57 9.06 44.09
CA VAL A 583 17.55 9.19 45.18
C VAL A 583 18.91 8.75 44.68
N GLU A 584 19.97 9.42 45.12
CA GLU A 584 21.34 8.96 44.88
C GLU A 584 21.74 7.93 45.95
N SER A 585 22.18 6.76 45.52
CA SER A 585 22.64 5.66 46.37
C SER A 585 23.94 5.10 45.81
N SER A 586 25.02 5.13 46.61
CA SER A 586 26.35 4.63 46.22
C SER A 586 26.87 5.21 44.88
N GLY A 587 26.63 6.50 44.63
CA GLY A 587 27.04 7.19 43.40
C GLY A 587 26.24 6.79 42.14
N ARG A 588 25.04 6.21 42.33
CA ARG A 588 24.10 5.87 41.26
C ARG A 588 22.74 6.50 41.56
N GLN A 589 22.09 7.05 40.54
CA GLN A 589 20.69 7.47 40.66
C GLN A 589 19.79 6.24 40.57
N ILE A 590 18.89 6.11 41.56
CA ILE A 590 17.86 5.08 41.60
C ILE A 590 16.49 5.75 41.69
N ILE A 591 15.50 5.19 41.00
CA ILE A 591 14.09 5.49 41.24
C ILE A 591 13.55 4.44 42.23
N LYS A 592 12.79 4.88 43.24
CA LYS A 592 12.20 3.99 44.26
C LYS A 592 10.87 4.52 44.78
N ARG A 593 10.02 3.61 45.26
CA ARG A 593 8.80 3.94 46.00
C ARG A 593 9.08 4.18 47.47
N SER A 594 8.44 5.18 48.06
CA SER A 594 8.53 5.50 49.48
C SER A 594 8.03 4.34 50.36
N ARG A 595 8.69 4.13 51.51
CA ARG A 595 8.27 3.16 52.53
C ARG A 595 7.42 3.86 53.58
N LEU A 596 6.19 4.24 53.20
CA LEU A 596 5.11 4.60 54.13
C LEU A 596 4.47 3.34 54.71
#